data_AF-A0A6I3BMG2-F1
#
_entry.id   AF-A0A6I3BMG2-F1
#
_cell.length_a   1.000
_cell.length_b   1.000
_cell.length_c   1.000
_cell.angle_alpha   90.00
_cell.angle_beta   90.00
_cell.angle_gamma   90.00
#
_symmetry.space_group_name_H-M   'P 1'
#
loop_
_entity.id
_entity.type
_entity.pdbx_description
1 polymer ?
#
loop_
_entity_poly.entity_id
_entity_poly.type
_entity_poly.pdbx_seq_one_letter_code
_entity_poly.pdbx_strand_id
1 'polypeptide(L)'
;MKIFFNGVVSESTNPLPIDSSLLRGDGVFETILTIDQNVIAWDRHFARIQKSAAKVLISTPAKIDVELAISKILIDEIGRNRLRIICLGDGGWFLTLQPVAEISESATLTRFPYIKNSDSLIAGIKSLSYIDSITALRYAESFGFDDAIFINQRDEVVETGLANLLLLTDKGWVTPPLSTG
;
A
#
# COMPACT_ATOMS: atom_id res chain seq x y z
N MET A 1 9.03 -14.89 -5.63
CA MET A 1 9.02 -13.46 -5.27
C MET A 1 10.41 -12.93 -5.51
N LYS A 2 10.55 -11.85 -6.30
CA LYS A 2 11.83 -11.15 -6.48
C LYS A 2 11.95 -10.03 -5.46
N ILE A 3 13.17 -9.74 -5.03
CA ILE A 3 13.49 -8.61 -4.15
C ILE A 3 14.61 -7.81 -4.81
N PHE A 4 14.50 -6.49 -4.79
CA PHE A 4 15.63 -5.60 -5.06
C PHE A 4 16.08 -4.96 -3.75
N PHE A 5 17.33 -5.16 -3.36
CA PHE A 5 17.92 -4.55 -2.17
C PHE A 5 19.40 -4.26 -2.41
N ASN A 6 19.86 -3.06 -2.06
CA ASN A 6 21.24 -2.61 -2.22
C ASN A 6 21.85 -2.90 -3.60
N GLY A 7 21.08 -2.65 -4.66
CA GLY A 7 21.54 -2.81 -6.05
C GLY A 7 21.45 -4.23 -6.62
N VAL A 8 21.09 -5.21 -5.80
CA VAL A 8 21.01 -6.63 -6.16
C VAL A 8 19.56 -7.06 -6.30
N VAL A 9 19.24 -7.74 -7.41
CA VAL A 9 17.99 -8.48 -7.57
C VAL A 9 18.24 -9.92 -7.13
N SER A 10 17.41 -10.44 -6.24
CA SER A 10 17.47 -11.84 -5.82
C SER A 10 16.09 -12.47 -5.80
N GLU A 11 16.07 -13.76 -6.06
CA GLU A 11 14.92 -14.63 -5.78
C GLU A 11 15.17 -15.25 -4.42
N SER A 12 14.55 -14.66 -3.39
CA SER A 12 14.82 -15.02 -2.01
C SER A 12 13.59 -15.63 -1.34
N THR A 13 13.78 -16.73 -0.62
CA THR A 13 12.89 -17.22 0.45
C THR A 13 13.34 -16.75 1.84
N ASN A 14 14.50 -16.06 1.93
CA ASN A 14 15.12 -15.56 3.15
C ASN A 14 14.73 -14.11 3.46
N PRO A 15 14.68 -13.75 4.77
CA PRO A 15 14.08 -12.52 5.22
C PRO A 15 14.90 -11.30 4.82
N LEU A 16 14.17 -10.21 4.56
CA LEU A 16 14.68 -8.84 4.50
C LEU A 16 15.58 -8.55 5.72
N PRO A 17 16.51 -7.58 5.64
CA PRO A 17 17.27 -7.15 6.80
C PRO A 17 16.30 -6.85 7.94
N ILE A 18 16.53 -7.41 9.13
CA ILE A 18 15.76 -7.05 10.32
C ILE A 18 16.27 -5.69 10.77
N ASP A 19 15.77 -4.64 10.12
CA ASP A 19 16.05 -3.27 10.52
C ASP A 19 15.14 -2.85 11.66
N SER A 20 15.66 -2.00 12.56
CA SER A 20 14.90 -1.35 13.61
C SER A 20 13.64 -0.64 13.08
N SER A 21 13.72 -0.07 11.87
CA SER A 21 12.62 0.60 11.18
C SER A 21 11.51 -0.39 10.82
N LEU A 22 11.88 -1.56 10.29
CA LEU A 22 10.92 -2.63 9.97
C LEU A 22 10.22 -3.17 11.22
N LEU A 23 10.97 -3.37 12.32
CA LEU A 23 10.41 -3.85 13.59
C LEU A 23 9.40 -2.89 14.21
N ARG A 24 9.51 -1.58 13.91
CA ARG A 24 8.61 -0.54 14.42
C ARG A 24 7.50 -0.17 13.45
N GLY A 25 7.52 -0.68 12.21
CA GLY A 25 6.66 -0.17 11.14
C GLY A 25 6.95 1.30 10.81
N ASP A 26 8.20 1.73 11.00
CA ASP A 26 8.69 3.08 10.74
C ASP A 26 9.12 3.20 9.27
N GLY A 27 8.19 3.67 8.46
CA GLY A 27 8.40 3.84 7.03
C GLY A 27 7.09 4.02 6.28
N VAL A 28 7.22 4.25 4.98
CA VAL A 28 6.10 4.36 4.04
C VAL A 28 6.27 3.35 2.91
N PHE A 29 5.17 2.98 2.28
CA PHE A 29 5.23 2.06 1.15
C PHE A 29 4.22 2.39 0.07
N GLU A 30 4.47 1.86 -1.12
CA GLU A 30 3.50 1.78 -2.20
C GLU A 30 3.28 0.34 -2.64
N THR A 31 2.08 0.11 -3.18
CA THR A 31 1.74 -1.12 -3.89
C THR A 31 1.29 -0.71 -5.28
N ILE A 32 1.96 -1.22 -6.31
CA ILE A 32 1.79 -0.81 -7.70
C ILE A 32 1.57 -2.06 -8.55
N LEU A 33 0.58 -2.00 -9.43
CA LEU A 33 0.40 -3.00 -10.47
C LEU A 33 1.51 -2.82 -11.53
N THR A 34 2.13 -3.92 -11.93
CA THR A 34 2.92 -3.96 -13.15
C THR A 34 2.31 -4.95 -14.13
N ILE A 35 2.41 -4.64 -15.41
CA ILE A 35 2.01 -5.51 -16.51
C ILE A 35 3.24 -5.67 -17.39
N ASP A 36 3.74 -6.91 -17.45
CA ASP A 36 5.03 -7.24 -18.03
C ASP A 36 6.13 -6.36 -17.39
N GLN A 37 6.82 -5.57 -18.20
CA GLN A 37 7.89 -4.66 -17.80
C GLN A 37 7.43 -3.23 -17.48
N ASN A 38 6.12 -2.96 -17.47
CA ASN A 38 5.58 -1.62 -17.29
C ASN A 38 4.96 -1.41 -15.91
N VAL A 39 5.30 -0.30 -15.26
CA VAL A 39 4.70 0.13 -13.98
C VAL A 39 3.53 1.06 -14.24
N ILE A 40 2.37 0.76 -13.66
CA ILE A 40 1.16 1.55 -13.87
C ILE A 40 1.15 2.81 -12.98
N ALA A 41 0.85 3.96 -13.58
CA ALA A 41 0.70 5.25 -12.88
C ALA A 41 1.90 5.67 -11.99
N TRP A 42 3.12 5.31 -12.42
CA TRP A 42 4.36 5.49 -11.64
C TRP A 42 4.50 6.86 -10.99
N ASP A 43 4.35 7.95 -11.75
CA ASP A 43 4.51 9.32 -11.24
C ASP A 43 3.57 9.63 -10.07
N ARG A 44 2.33 9.11 -10.11
CA ARG A 44 1.34 9.31 -9.04
C ARG A 44 1.73 8.56 -7.77
N HIS A 45 2.23 7.33 -7.91
CA HIS A 45 2.71 6.53 -6.78
C HIS A 45 3.93 7.18 -6.13
N PHE A 46 4.92 7.60 -6.93
CA PHE A 46 6.12 8.23 -6.39
C PHE A 46 5.81 9.58 -5.69
N ALA A 47 4.94 10.41 -6.27
CA ALA A 47 4.48 11.63 -5.62
C ALA A 47 3.79 11.36 -4.28
N ARG A 48 3.02 10.27 -4.16
CA ARG A 48 2.38 9.87 -2.89
C ARG A 48 3.39 9.34 -1.87
N ILE A 49 4.43 8.61 -2.28
CA ILE A 49 5.56 8.23 -1.40
C ILE A 49 6.19 9.49 -0.82
N GLN A 50 6.57 10.45 -1.68
CA GLN A 50 7.23 11.68 -1.24
C GLN A 50 6.36 12.48 -0.27
N LYS A 51 5.06 12.63 -0.56
CA LYS A 51 4.11 13.29 0.33
C LYS A 51 3.97 12.58 1.68
N SER A 52 3.92 11.25 1.67
CA SER A 52 3.80 10.43 2.88
C SER A 52 5.06 10.52 3.73
N ALA A 53 6.24 10.35 3.11
CA ALA A 53 7.54 10.43 3.76
C ALA A 53 7.79 11.80 4.39
N ALA A 54 7.47 12.89 3.68
CA ALA A 54 7.60 14.25 4.19
C ALA A 54 6.75 14.50 5.45
N LYS A 55 5.54 13.94 5.52
CA LYS A 55 4.66 14.07 6.70
C LYS A 55 5.21 13.37 7.94
N VAL A 56 5.98 12.28 7.77
CA VAL A 56 6.59 11.52 8.88
C VAL A 56 8.08 11.82 9.06
N LEU A 57 8.60 12.86 8.40
CA LEU A 57 9.97 13.37 8.55
C LEU A 57 11.07 12.39 8.12
N ILE A 58 10.81 11.55 7.13
CA ILE A 58 11.81 10.61 6.57
C ILE A 58 12.18 11.00 5.14
N SER A 59 13.38 10.62 4.71
CA SER A 59 13.84 10.82 3.34
C SER A 59 13.34 9.72 2.39
N THR A 60 13.16 10.06 1.12
CA THR A 60 12.95 9.08 0.05
C THR A 60 14.20 8.93 -0.80
N PRO A 61 14.45 7.76 -1.41
CA PRO A 61 15.48 7.63 -2.44
C PRO A 61 15.22 8.58 -3.61
N ALA A 62 16.26 8.88 -4.39
CA ALA A 62 16.08 9.66 -5.61
C ALA A 62 15.21 8.88 -6.59
N LYS A 63 14.34 9.58 -7.33
CA LYS A 63 13.41 8.96 -8.28
C LYS A 63 14.12 8.05 -9.28
N ILE A 64 15.26 8.53 -9.80
CA ILE A 64 16.08 7.81 -10.77
C ILE A 64 16.63 6.49 -10.20
N ASP A 65 16.99 6.44 -8.92
CA ASP A 65 17.50 5.20 -8.29
C ASP A 65 16.41 4.14 -8.22
N VAL A 66 15.17 4.58 -7.91
CA VAL A 66 14.01 3.68 -7.88
C VAL A 66 13.63 3.23 -9.28
N GLU A 67 13.68 4.13 -10.28
CA GLU A 67 13.44 3.78 -11.68
C GLU A 67 14.44 2.74 -12.20
N LEU A 68 15.74 2.92 -11.90
CA LEU A 68 16.77 1.93 -12.24
C LEU A 68 16.52 0.58 -11.54
N ALA A 69 16.08 0.60 -10.29
CA ALA A 69 15.73 -0.62 -9.55
C ALA A 69 14.50 -1.32 -10.13
N ILE A 70 13.47 -0.56 -10.53
CA ILE A 70 12.28 -1.05 -11.21
C ILE A 70 12.66 -1.71 -12.53
N SER A 71 13.46 -1.04 -13.37
CA SER A 71 13.91 -1.62 -14.64
C SER A 71 14.68 -2.91 -14.44
N LYS A 72 15.50 -3.00 -13.38
CA LYS A 72 16.26 -4.23 -13.04
C LYS A 72 15.37 -5.37 -12.56
N ILE A 73 14.43 -5.12 -11.65
CA ILE A 73 13.60 -6.19 -11.06
C ILE A 73 12.56 -6.72 -12.05
N LEU A 74 12.17 -5.90 -13.04
CA LEU A 74 11.19 -6.25 -14.06
C LEU A 74 11.78 -6.93 -15.30
N ILE A 75 13.10 -7.10 -15.41
CA ILE A 75 13.72 -7.78 -16.57
C ILE A 75 13.06 -9.15 -16.77
N ASP A 76 12.61 -9.39 -18.01
CA ASP A 76 11.94 -10.60 -18.49
C ASP A 76 10.63 -10.96 -17.76
N GLU A 77 10.04 -10.03 -17.00
CA GLU A 77 8.73 -10.23 -16.37
C GLU A 77 7.61 -10.18 -17.40
N ILE A 78 6.70 -11.16 -17.31
CA ILE A 78 5.52 -11.30 -18.14
C ILE A 78 4.30 -11.47 -17.25
N GLY A 79 3.19 -10.83 -17.62
CA GLY A 79 1.93 -10.90 -16.89
C GLY A 79 1.82 -9.86 -15.77
N ARG A 80 0.90 -10.12 -14.83
CA ARG A 80 0.54 -9.16 -13.79
C ARG A 80 1.33 -9.42 -12.52
N ASN A 81 2.02 -8.39 -12.05
CA ASN A 81 2.73 -8.45 -10.78
C ASN A 81 2.30 -7.32 -9.84
N ARG A 82 2.48 -7.57 -8.54
CA ARG A 82 2.37 -6.57 -7.48
C ARG A 82 3.78 -6.18 -7.05
N LEU A 83 4.21 -5.02 -7.54
CA LEU A 83 5.42 -4.33 -7.10
C LEU A 83 5.12 -3.59 -5.80
N ARG A 84 5.98 -3.73 -4.79
CA ARG A 84 5.97 -2.85 -3.62
C ARG A 84 7.28 -2.11 -3.52
N ILE A 85 7.19 -0.84 -3.17
CA ILE A 85 8.33 0.04 -2.88
C ILE A 85 8.24 0.39 -1.42
N ILE A 86 9.29 0.13 -0.65
CA ILE A 86 9.32 0.38 0.79
C ILE A 86 10.44 1.39 1.07
N CYS A 87 10.13 2.46 1.78
CA CYS A 87 11.09 3.45 2.29
C CYS A 87 11.04 3.45 3.82
N LEU A 88 12.16 3.21 4.46
CA LEU A 88 12.32 3.08 5.91
C LEU A 88 12.78 4.39 6.55
N GLY A 89 12.51 4.56 7.84
CA GLY A 89 12.87 5.78 8.58
C GLY A 89 14.37 6.04 8.71
N ASP A 90 15.20 4.99 8.63
CA ASP A 90 16.66 5.06 8.62
C ASP A 90 17.28 5.39 7.24
N GLY A 91 16.44 5.59 6.22
CA GLY A 91 16.86 5.84 4.84
C GLY A 91 17.04 4.57 4.00
N GLY A 92 16.88 3.38 4.58
CA GLY A 92 16.85 2.13 3.85
C GLY A 92 15.62 2.03 2.93
N TRP A 93 15.77 1.32 1.81
CA TRP A 93 14.64 1.06 0.91
C TRP A 93 14.87 -0.21 0.10
N PHE A 94 13.78 -0.81 -0.35
CA PHE A 94 13.82 -2.02 -1.16
C PHE A 94 12.54 -2.19 -1.97
N LEU A 95 12.61 -3.05 -3.00
CA LEU A 95 11.46 -3.45 -3.80
C LEU A 95 11.14 -4.91 -3.56
N THR A 96 9.85 -5.25 -3.63
CA THR A 96 9.42 -6.65 -3.76
C THR A 96 8.51 -6.78 -4.98
N LEU A 97 8.63 -7.89 -5.69
CA LEU A 97 7.80 -8.20 -6.85
C LEU A 97 7.25 -9.62 -6.70
N GLN A 98 5.95 -9.75 -6.88
CA GLN A 98 5.26 -11.05 -6.82
C GLN A 98 4.17 -11.12 -7.89
N PRO A 99 4.00 -12.29 -8.53
CA PRO A 99 2.86 -12.53 -9.41
C PRO A 99 1.55 -12.33 -8.67
N VAL A 100 0.54 -11.80 -9.36
CA VAL A 100 -0.82 -11.70 -8.86
C VAL A 100 -1.81 -12.20 -9.90
N ALA A 101 -2.77 -12.99 -9.43
CA ALA A 101 -3.91 -13.39 -10.24
C ALA A 101 -4.87 -12.21 -10.45
N GLU A 102 -5.62 -12.25 -11.54
CA GLU A 102 -6.77 -11.38 -11.72
C GLU A 102 -7.91 -11.89 -10.84
N ILE A 103 -8.53 -10.98 -10.09
CA ILE A 103 -9.69 -11.29 -9.25
C ILE A 103 -10.92 -10.83 -10.03
N SER A 104 -11.80 -11.78 -10.35
CA SER A 104 -13.04 -11.52 -11.09
C SER A 104 -14.29 -11.61 -10.22
N GLU A 105 -14.14 -11.96 -8.95
CA GLU A 105 -15.25 -12.17 -8.02
C GLU A 105 -15.60 -10.88 -7.27
N SER A 106 -16.89 -10.69 -6.98
CA SER A 106 -17.36 -9.60 -6.14
C SER A 106 -16.90 -9.82 -4.70
N ALA A 107 -16.37 -8.76 -4.08
CA ALA A 107 -16.03 -8.79 -2.66
C ALA A 107 -17.25 -8.58 -1.77
N THR A 108 -17.25 -9.22 -0.62
CA THR A 108 -18.22 -9.06 0.46
C THR A 108 -17.64 -8.20 1.58
N LEU A 109 -18.43 -7.27 2.11
CA LEU A 109 -17.97 -6.29 3.09
C LEU A 109 -18.80 -6.33 4.37
N THR A 110 -18.15 -6.17 5.52
CA THR A 110 -18.80 -5.89 6.79
C THR A 110 -18.44 -4.50 7.31
N ARG A 111 -19.04 -4.06 8.41
CA ARG A 111 -18.64 -2.83 9.11
C ARG A 111 -17.64 -3.19 10.21
N PHE A 112 -16.51 -2.48 10.26
CA PHE A 112 -15.58 -2.61 11.38
C PHE A 112 -16.13 -1.87 12.61
N PRO A 113 -16.11 -2.47 13.81
CA PRO A 113 -16.78 -1.90 14.98
C PRO A 113 -16.00 -0.75 15.65
N TYR A 114 -14.74 -0.54 15.27
CA TYR A 114 -13.90 0.53 15.81
C TYR A 114 -13.82 1.73 14.87
N ILE A 115 -13.68 2.90 15.47
CA ILE A 115 -13.61 4.18 14.76
C ILE A 115 -12.20 4.41 14.19
N LYS A 116 -12.14 4.83 12.92
CA LYS A 116 -10.91 5.35 12.31
C LYS A 116 -10.79 6.85 12.57
N ASN A 117 -9.77 7.27 13.29
CA ASN A 117 -9.57 8.68 13.62
C ASN A 117 -9.03 9.47 12.41
N SER A 118 -9.87 10.31 11.80
CA SER A 118 -9.48 11.18 10.68
C SER A 118 -8.43 12.23 11.05
N ASP A 119 -8.28 12.53 12.34
CA ASP A 119 -7.36 13.56 12.84
C ASP A 119 -6.02 12.94 13.31
N SER A 120 -5.82 11.63 13.11
CA SER A 120 -4.58 10.96 13.45
C SER A 120 -3.40 11.46 12.60
N LEU A 121 -2.19 11.44 13.16
CA LEU A 121 -0.96 11.80 12.44
C LEU A 121 -0.81 11.01 11.13
N ILE A 122 -1.24 9.74 11.14
CA ILE A 122 -1.12 8.83 10.00
C ILE A 122 -2.29 8.91 9.01
N ALA A 123 -3.28 9.78 9.23
CA ALA A 123 -4.38 9.98 8.29
C ALA A 123 -3.86 10.45 6.91
N GLY A 124 -4.33 9.78 5.86
CA GLY A 124 -3.83 9.94 4.49
C GLY A 124 -2.34 9.64 4.30
N ILE A 125 -1.68 8.86 5.17
CA ILE A 125 -0.30 8.39 5.03
C ILE A 125 -0.30 6.88 4.79
N LYS A 126 0.35 6.42 3.71
CA LYS A 126 0.53 5.00 3.44
C LYS A 126 1.75 4.44 4.19
N SER A 127 1.63 4.32 5.51
CA SER A 127 2.73 3.89 6.40
C SER A 127 2.84 2.37 6.50
N LEU A 128 4.00 1.87 6.95
CA LEU A 128 4.20 0.45 7.30
C LEU A 128 3.46 0.04 8.57
N SER A 129 3.02 1.01 9.38
CA SER A 129 2.23 0.82 10.60
C SER A 129 0.76 0.50 10.26
N TYR A 130 0.53 -0.68 9.70
CA TYR A 130 -0.72 -1.08 9.04
C TYR A 130 -1.67 -1.92 9.93
N ILE A 131 -1.45 -1.94 11.25
CA ILE A 131 -2.13 -2.86 12.17
C ILE A 131 -3.65 -2.68 12.19
N ASP A 132 -4.15 -1.44 12.09
CA ASP A 132 -5.58 -1.15 12.06
C ASP A 132 -6.24 -1.80 10.83
N SER A 133 -5.66 -1.56 9.65
CA SER A 133 -6.09 -2.17 8.38
C SER A 133 -6.05 -3.70 8.41
N ILE A 134 -4.95 -4.28 8.90
CA ILE A 134 -4.83 -5.75 8.98
C ILE A 134 -5.80 -6.34 10.01
N THR A 135 -6.09 -5.63 11.10
CA THR A 135 -7.08 -6.05 12.10
C THR A 135 -8.49 -6.00 11.53
N ALA A 136 -8.82 -4.98 10.73
CA ALA A 136 -10.10 -4.89 10.03
C ALA A 136 -10.32 -6.06 9.06
N LEU A 137 -9.26 -6.50 8.37
CA LEU A 137 -9.32 -7.68 7.50
C LEU A 137 -9.58 -8.96 8.30
N ARG A 138 -8.80 -9.19 9.36
CA ARG A 138 -8.96 -10.38 10.22
C ARG A 138 -10.35 -10.43 10.87
N TYR A 139 -10.89 -9.26 11.23
CA TYR A 139 -12.25 -9.14 11.72
C TYR A 139 -13.26 -9.55 10.63
N ALA A 140 -13.17 -8.99 9.43
CA ALA A 140 -14.04 -9.37 8.31
C ALA A 140 -14.01 -10.88 8.04
N GLU A 141 -12.80 -11.44 7.95
CA GLU A 141 -12.56 -12.86 7.70
C GLU A 141 -13.22 -13.73 8.77
N SER A 142 -13.14 -13.34 10.06
CA SER A 142 -13.76 -14.08 11.17
C SER A 142 -15.30 -14.14 11.11
N PHE A 143 -15.94 -13.27 10.31
CA PHE A 143 -17.37 -13.26 10.06
C PHE A 143 -17.73 -13.71 8.63
N GLY A 144 -16.77 -14.22 7.86
CA GLY A 144 -16.98 -14.71 6.49
C GLY A 144 -17.09 -13.60 5.43
N PHE A 145 -16.50 -12.43 5.68
CA PHE A 145 -16.40 -11.32 4.72
C PHE A 145 -14.97 -11.12 4.23
N ASP A 146 -14.78 -10.47 3.08
CA ASP A 146 -13.47 -10.27 2.46
C ASP A 146 -12.72 -9.04 3.01
N ASP A 147 -13.45 -7.99 3.38
CA ASP A 147 -12.89 -6.76 3.96
C ASP A 147 -13.94 -6.05 4.86
N ALA A 148 -13.51 -5.05 5.62
CA ALA A 148 -14.39 -4.27 6.50
C ALA A 148 -14.28 -2.77 6.22
N ILE A 149 -15.43 -2.10 6.26
CA ILE A 149 -15.56 -0.65 6.08
C ILE A 149 -15.26 0.06 7.41
N PHE A 150 -14.37 1.04 7.37
CA PHE A 150 -14.14 1.98 8.47
C PHE A 150 -15.13 3.14 8.44
N ILE A 151 -15.59 3.51 9.63
CA ILE A 151 -16.34 4.73 9.91
C ILE A 151 -15.50 5.62 10.82
N ASN A 152 -15.54 6.93 10.61
CA ASN A 152 -14.82 7.89 11.44
C ASN A 152 -15.64 8.40 12.63
N GLN A 153 -15.05 9.28 13.44
CA GLN A 153 -15.65 9.87 14.64
C GLN A 153 -16.86 10.78 14.37
N ARG A 154 -17.16 11.05 13.09
CA ARG A 154 -18.30 11.86 12.62
C ARG A 154 -19.37 11.01 11.93
N ASP A 155 -19.31 9.69 12.09
CA ASP A 155 -20.18 8.72 11.42
C ASP A 155 -20.10 8.74 9.88
N GLU A 156 -18.96 9.19 9.33
CA GLU A 156 -18.72 9.20 7.89
C GLU A 156 -17.95 7.95 7.44
N VAL A 157 -18.28 7.45 6.25
CA VAL A 157 -17.52 6.37 5.59
C VAL A 157 -16.13 6.87 5.21
N VAL A 158 -15.10 6.07 5.46
CA VAL A 158 -13.70 6.40 5.13
C VAL A 158 -13.20 5.56 3.95
N GLU A 159 -12.82 4.32 4.23
CA GLU A 159 -12.24 3.34 3.30
C GLU A 159 -12.44 1.94 3.90
N THR A 160 -11.96 0.90 3.22
CA THR A 160 -11.85 -0.46 3.80
C THR A 160 -10.46 -0.68 4.40
N GLY A 161 -10.15 -1.90 4.85
CA GLY A 161 -8.79 -2.22 5.28
C GLY A 161 -7.75 -2.09 4.18
N LEU A 162 -8.08 -2.48 2.93
CA LEU A 162 -7.13 -2.47 1.80
C LEU A 162 -7.52 -1.58 0.61
N ALA A 163 -8.72 -1.00 0.56
CA ALA A 163 -9.24 -0.34 -0.64
C ALA A 163 -10.07 0.92 -0.35
N ASN A 164 -10.11 1.81 -1.34
CA ASN A 164 -11.06 2.94 -1.37
C ASN A 164 -12.42 2.48 -1.92
N LEU A 165 -13.48 3.18 -1.53
CA LEU A 165 -14.84 2.90 -1.99
C LEU A 165 -15.26 3.90 -3.07
N LEU A 166 -15.81 3.38 -4.17
CA LEU A 166 -16.49 4.17 -5.19
C LEU A 166 -17.91 3.63 -5.36
N LEU A 167 -18.91 4.50 -5.27
CA LEU A 167 -20.32 4.17 -5.40
C LEU A 167 -20.88 4.79 -6.68
N LEU A 168 -21.54 3.98 -7.51
CA LEU A 168 -22.30 4.47 -8.65
C LEU A 168 -23.73 4.81 -8.19
N THR A 169 -24.14 6.05 -8.38
CA THR A 169 -25.50 6.55 -8.10
C THR A 169 -26.15 7.03 -9.39
N ASP A 170 -27.44 7.37 -9.35
CA ASP A 170 -28.16 8.00 -10.47
C ASP A 170 -27.51 9.33 -10.93
N LYS A 171 -26.73 9.96 -10.05
CA LYS A 171 -26.00 11.22 -10.31
C LYS A 171 -24.55 10.98 -10.76
N GLY A 172 -24.13 9.73 -10.90
CA GLY A 172 -22.76 9.33 -11.26
C GLY A 172 -21.96 8.76 -10.08
N TRP A 173 -20.64 8.69 -10.28
CA TRP A 173 -19.70 8.12 -9.32
C TRP A 173 -19.43 9.08 -8.16
N VAL A 174 -19.47 8.55 -6.93
CA VAL A 174 -19.10 9.25 -5.71
C VAL A 174 -18.11 8.42 -4.90
N THR A 175 -17.26 9.08 -4.13
CA THR A 175 -16.29 8.45 -3.22
C THR A 175 -16.18 9.32 -1.96
N PRO A 176 -15.87 8.77 -0.79
CA PRO A 176 -15.61 9.57 0.39
C PRO A 176 -14.56 10.66 0.13
N PRO A 177 -14.76 11.91 0.59
CA PRO A 177 -13.79 12.97 0.40
C PRO A 177 -12.55 12.74 1.28
N LEU A 178 -11.39 13.26 0.86
CA LEU A 178 -10.12 13.13 1.63
C LEU A 178 -10.20 13.64 3.08
N SER A 179 -11.21 14.44 3.43
CA SER A 179 -11.45 14.92 4.79
C SER A 179 -12.01 13.84 5.73
N THR A 180 -12.54 12.73 5.22
CA THR A 180 -13.07 11.65 6.08
C THR A 180 -11.97 10.76 6.67
N GLY A 181 -10.75 10.77 6.13
CA GLY A 181 -9.58 10.07 6.67
C GLY A 181 -8.64 9.56 5.59
#